data_AF-A0A392MUB1-F1
#
_entry.id   AF-A0A392MUB1-F1
#
_cell.length_a   1.000
_cell.length_b   1.000
_cell.length_c   1.000
_cell.angle_alpha   90.00
_cell.angle_beta   90.00
_cell.angle_gamma   90.00
#
_symmetry.space_group_name_H-M   'P 1'
#
loop_
_entity.id
_entity.type
_entity.pdbx_description
1 polymer ?
#
loop_
_entity_poly.entity_id
_entity_poly.type
_entity_poly.pdbx_seq_one_letter_code
_entity_poly.pdbx_strand_id
1 'polypeptide(L)'
;MSNLPQPPEPPDQTSCVVATSDLNTCFFHATASTRRKQNQIEHLQHAHGNACNSSEAMKSIAKDHFPNLLQQQHGERMAVLNEVNSRFSTDDNDVLTVPFSMAEFRNAILSMEADKC
;
A
#
# COMPACT_ATOMS: atom_id res chain seq x y z
N MET A 1 -1.11 9.42 57.25
CA MET A 1 -0.35 10.15 56.21
C MET A 1 -0.31 9.27 54.99
N SER A 2 -1.26 9.48 54.07
CA SER A 2 -1.47 8.67 52.88
C SER A 2 -0.66 9.30 51.74
N ASN A 3 0.38 8.60 51.25
CA ASN A 3 1.11 9.03 50.07
C ASN A 3 0.26 8.76 48.82
N LEU A 4 -0.16 9.83 48.13
CA LEU A 4 -0.76 9.72 46.80
C LEU A 4 0.32 9.31 45.79
N PRO A 5 0.01 8.46 44.79
CA PRO A 5 0.92 8.21 43.68
C PRO A 5 1.12 9.50 42.88
N GLN A 6 2.37 9.91 42.67
CA GLN A 6 2.65 11.04 41.77
C GLN A 6 2.32 10.64 40.32
N PRO A 7 1.75 11.57 39.53
CA PRO A 7 1.50 11.33 38.12
C PRO A 7 2.81 11.08 37.36
N PRO A 8 2.79 10.30 36.26
CA PRO A 8 3.98 10.03 35.47
C PRO A 8 4.58 11.34 34.97
N GLU A 9 5.88 11.53 35.20
CA GLU A 9 6.62 12.65 34.62
C GLU A 9 6.50 12.62 33.09
N PRO A 10 6.32 13.80 32.45
CA PRO A 10 6.30 13.88 31.00
C PRO A 10 7.65 13.41 30.44
N PRO A 11 7.64 12.76 29.27
CA PRO A 11 8.88 12.27 28.66
C PRO A 11 9.85 13.44 28.45
N ASP A 12 11.07 13.20 28.95
CA ASP A 12 12.23 14.06 28.88
C ASP A 12 12.34 14.75 27.51
N GLN A 13 12.20 16.09 27.51
CA GLN A 13 12.18 16.93 26.30
C GLN A 13 13.57 17.07 25.64
N THR A 14 14.51 16.19 25.98
CA THR A 14 15.87 16.24 25.48
C THR A 14 16.00 15.44 24.17
N SER A 15 15.25 15.83 23.13
CA SER A 15 15.60 15.52 21.74
C SER A 15 14.82 16.39 20.76
N CYS A 16 15.13 17.69 20.74
CA CYS A 16 14.68 18.55 19.64
C CYS A 16 15.81 19.52 19.28
N VAL A 17 16.90 19.01 18.71
CA VAL A 17 17.90 19.86 18.06
C VAL A 17 17.41 20.20 16.65
N VAL A 18 16.31 20.96 16.56
CA VAL A 18 15.93 21.74 15.38
C VAL A 18 15.39 23.06 15.91
N ALA A 19 16.28 24.01 16.16
CA ALA A 19 15.98 25.28 16.83
C ALA A 19 15.18 26.28 15.97
N THR A 20 14.55 25.85 14.86
CA THR A 20 13.86 26.74 13.91
C THR A 20 12.62 26.10 13.26
N SER A 21 11.78 25.37 14.00
CA SER A 21 10.50 24.89 13.47
C SER A 21 9.32 25.22 14.38
N ASP A 22 8.13 25.42 13.79
CA ASP A 22 6.90 25.66 14.53
C ASP A 22 6.46 24.44 15.37
N LEU A 23 5.50 24.67 16.27
CA LEU A 23 4.99 23.66 17.21
C LEU A 23 4.38 22.43 16.50
N ASN A 24 3.80 22.61 15.32
CA ASN A 24 3.23 21.50 14.54
C ASN A 24 4.34 20.58 14.04
N THR A 25 5.41 21.17 13.50
CA THR A 25 6.57 20.43 13.01
C THR A 25 7.20 19.61 14.14
N CYS A 26 7.36 20.21 15.33
CA CYS A 26 7.83 19.48 16.53
C CYS A 26 6.89 18.33 16.91
N PHE A 27 5.57 18.54 16.89
CA PHE A 27 4.60 17.49 17.21
C PHE A 27 4.70 16.30 16.24
N PHE A 28 4.77 16.55 14.93
CA PHE A 28 4.89 15.48 13.94
C PHE A 28 6.24 14.78 14.03
N HIS A 29 7.33 15.51 14.27
CA HIS A 29 8.65 14.91 14.49
C HIS A 29 8.69 14.04 15.75
N ALA A 30 8.12 14.50 16.87
CA ALA A 30 8.03 13.73 18.11
C ALA A 30 7.17 12.47 17.94
N THR A 31 6.03 12.61 17.25
CA THR A 31 5.13 11.49 16.94
C THR A 31 5.82 10.47 16.03
N ALA A 32 6.47 10.92 14.95
CA ALA A 32 7.20 10.06 14.02
C ALA A 32 8.39 9.36 14.71
N SER A 33 9.13 10.06 15.58
CA SER A 33 10.26 9.49 16.32
C SER A 33 9.80 8.44 17.33
N THR A 34 8.71 8.72 18.05
CA THR A 34 8.08 7.76 18.97
C THR A 34 7.64 6.51 18.22
N ARG A 35 6.93 6.68 17.09
CA ARG A 35 6.51 5.55 16.23
C ARG A 35 7.70 4.78 15.68
N ARG A 36 8.76 5.46 15.24
CA ARG A 36 9.99 4.82 14.75
C ARG A 36 10.62 3.94 15.82
N LYS A 37 10.68 4.41 17.07
CA LYS A 37 11.23 3.64 18.20
C LYS A 37 10.36 2.43 18.51
N GLN A 38 9.03 2.59 18.52
CA GLN A 38 8.09 1.50 18.80
C GLN A 38 8.05 0.43 17.70
N ASN A 39 8.15 0.86 16.43
CA ASN A 39 8.08 -0.04 15.27
C ASN A 39 9.46 -0.53 14.82
N GLN A 40 10.50 -0.33 15.64
CA GLN A 40 11.82 -0.83 15.32
C GLN A 40 11.81 -2.35 15.42
N ILE A 41 12.11 -3.01 14.30
CA ILE A 41 12.27 -4.46 14.26
C ILE A 41 13.60 -4.79 14.95
N GLU A 42 13.53 -5.40 16.13
CA GLU A 42 14.71 -5.75 16.94
C GLU A 42 15.39 -7.05 16.48
N HIS A 43 14.59 -8.03 16.04
CA HIS A 43 15.08 -9.31 15.56
C HIS A 43 14.12 -9.92 14.54
N LEU A 44 14.68 -10.70 13.62
CA LEU A 44 13.93 -11.54 12.69
C LEU A 44 14.32 -13.00 12.89
N GLN A 45 13.37 -13.91 12.70
CA GLN A 45 13.63 -15.34 12.73
C GLN A 45 13.90 -15.85 11.31
N HIS A 46 14.97 -16.61 11.16
CA HIS A 46 15.27 -17.33 9.93
C HIS A 46 14.36 -18.56 9.79
N ALA A 47 14.17 -19.06 8.57
CA ALA A 47 13.46 -20.32 8.28
C ALA A 47 13.90 -21.55 9.11
N HIS A 48 15.11 -21.54 9.66
CA HIS A 48 15.65 -22.62 10.52
C HIS A 48 15.35 -22.41 12.02
N GLY A 49 14.55 -21.40 12.39
CA GLY A 49 14.17 -21.10 13.78
C GLY A 49 15.16 -20.24 14.56
N ASN A 50 16.29 -19.85 13.95
CA ASN A 50 17.30 -19.01 14.61
C ASN A 50 16.91 -17.53 14.53
N ALA A 51 16.89 -16.83 15.67
CA ALA A 51 16.68 -15.39 15.74
C ALA A 51 17.98 -14.62 15.45
N CYS A 52 17.89 -13.59 14.62
CA CYS A 52 19.00 -12.72 14.25
C CYS A 52 18.64 -11.26 14.56
N ASN A 53 19.55 -10.55 15.21
CA ASN A 53 19.41 -9.14 15.60
C ASN A 53 20.40 -8.19 14.89
N SER A 54 21.34 -8.72 14.10
CA SER A 54 22.22 -7.91 13.25
C SER A 54 21.44 -7.32 12.08
N SER A 55 21.71 -6.06 11.75
CA SER A 55 21.08 -5.36 10.62
C SER A 55 21.33 -6.07 9.28
N GLU A 56 22.56 -6.54 9.06
CA GLU A 56 22.97 -7.27 7.86
C GLU A 56 22.24 -8.61 7.75
N ALA A 57 22.15 -9.34 8.87
CA ALA A 57 21.44 -10.62 8.92
C ALA A 57 19.93 -10.44 8.67
N MET A 58 19.30 -9.45 9.29
CA MET A 58 17.89 -9.14 9.08
C MET A 58 17.59 -8.74 7.62
N LYS A 59 18.48 -7.96 6.99
CA LYS A 59 18.38 -7.62 5.56
C LYS A 59 18.47 -8.88 4.68
N SER A 60 19.37 -9.81 5.01
CA SER A 60 19.48 -11.07 4.28
C SER A 60 18.21 -11.90 4.41
N ILE A 61 17.69 -12.06 5.62
CA ILE A 61 16.44 -12.80 5.87
C ILE A 61 15.29 -12.21 5.05
N ALA A 62 15.13 -10.88 5.03
CA ALA A 62 14.09 -10.23 4.23
C ALA A 62 14.30 -10.46 2.73
N LYS A 63 15.55 -10.35 2.26
CA LYS A 63 15.92 -10.56 0.86
C LYS A 63 15.61 -11.99 0.39
N ASP A 64 15.74 -12.98 1.25
CA ASP A 64 15.45 -14.37 0.92
C ASP A 64 13.96 -14.70 1.09
N HIS A 65 13.29 -14.09 2.07
CA HIS A 65 11.89 -14.36 2.40
C HIS A 65 10.92 -13.80 1.37
N PHE A 66 11.01 -12.50 1.02
CA PHE A 66 10.00 -11.85 0.18
C PHE A 66 9.92 -12.39 -1.24
N PRO A 67 11.02 -12.73 -1.94
CA PRO A 67 10.93 -13.38 -3.24
C PRO A 67 10.18 -14.72 -3.18
N ASN A 68 10.36 -15.51 -2.12
CA ASN A 68 9.64 -16.77 -1.95
C ASN A 68 8.17 -16.55 -1.56
N LEU A 69 7.88 -15.53 -0.75
CA LEU A 69 6.51 -15.16 -0.36
C LEU A 69 5.70 -14.59 -1.54
N LEU A 70 6.34 -13.74 -2.35
CA LEU A 70 5.71 -13.01 -3.45
C LEU A 70 5.84 -13.72 -4.80
N GLN A 71 6.60 -14.82 -4.86
CA GLN A 71 6.52 -15.74 -5.97
C GLN A 71 5.04 -16.08 -6.18
N GLN A 72 4.60 -16.05 -7.44
CA GLN A 72 3.26 -16.49 -7.78
C GLN A 72 3.11 -17.91 -7.24
N GLN A 73 2.36 -18.06 -6.15
CA GLN A 73 1.77 -19.36 -5.88
C GLN A 73 1.02 -19.71 -7.16
N HIS A 74 1.22 -20.92 -7.67
CA HIS A 74 0.34 -21.55 -8.65
C HIS A 74 -1.04 -21.77 -8.00
N GLY A 75 -1.66 -20.71 -7.47
CA GLY A 75 -3.09 -20.64 -7.36
C GLY A 75 -3.62 -20.68 -8.78
N GLU A 76 -4.72 -21.41 -8.94
CA GLU A 76 -5.38 -21.67 -10.20
C GLU A 76 -6.06 -20.38 -10.70
N ARG A 77 -5.27 -19.34 -10.98
CA ARG A 77 -5.72 -18.06 -11.53
C ARG A 77 -6.57 -18.30 -12.77
N MET A 78 -6.21 -19.33 -13.53
CA MET A 78 -6.98 -19.78 -14.68
C MET A 78 -8.35 -20.33 -14.27
N ALA A 79 -8.50 -21.12 -13.21
CA ALA A 79 -9.83 -21.54 -12.75
C ALA A 79 -10.71 -20.37 -12.29
N VAL A 80 -10.13 -19.39 -11.57
CA VAL A 80 -10.86 -18.18 -11.18
C VAL A 80 -11.28 -17.36 -12.41
N LEU A 81 -10.38 -17.20 -13.39
CA LEU A 81 -10.69 -16.49 -14.63
C LEU A 81 -11.65 -17.27 -15.55
N ASN A 82 -11.64 -18.59 -15.51
CA ASN A 82 -12.55 -19.45 -16.28
C ASN A 82 -13.98 -19.43 -15.71
N GLU A 83 -14.16 -19.14 -14.42
CA GLU A 83 -15.48 -18.93 -13.81
C GLU A 83 -16.10 -17.59 -14.24
N VAL A 84 -15.27 -16.64 -14.70
CA VAL A 84 -15.76 -15.38 -15.24
C VAL A 84 -16.27 -15.62 -16.66
N ASN A 85 -17.58 -15.75 -16.80
CA ASN A 85 -18.23 -15.82 -18.11
C ASN A 85 -17.90 -14.59 -18.95
N SER A 86 -17.31 -14.78 -20.13
CA SER A 86 -17.09 -13.70 -21.09
C SER A 86 -18.42 -13.10 -21.51
N ARG A 87 -18.57 -11.78 -21.33
CA ARG A 87 -19.77 -11.04 -21.72
C ARG A 87 -19.76 -10.61 -23.19
N PHE A 88 -18.62 -10.73 -23.85
CA PHE A 88 -18.42 -10.31 -25.24
C PHE A 88 -17.95 -11.51 -26.05
N SER A 89 -18.56 -11.70 -27.21
CA SER A 89 -18.10 -12.61 -28.26
C SER A 89 -16.82 -12.05 -28.90
N THR A 90 -16.03 -12.92 -29.54
CA THR A 90 -14.97 -12.48 -30.45
C THR A 90 -15.55 -11.63 -31.58
N ASP A 91 -16.75 -11.96 -32.08
CA ASP A 91 -17.44 -11.19 -33.11
C ASP A 91 -17.81 -9.78 -32.62
N ASP A 92 -18.16 -9.63 -31.33
CA ASP A 92 -18.45 -8.32 -30.73
C ASP A 92 -17.18 -7.46 -30.71
N ASN A 93 -16.03 -8.06 -30.36
CA ASN A 93 -14.74 -7.37 -30.39
C ASN A 93 -14.32 -6.97 -31.80
N ASP A 94 -14.59 -7.82 -32.79
CA ASP A 94 -14.30 -7.51 -34.19
C ASP A 94 -15.12 -6.30 -34.65
N VAL A 95 -16.40 -6.23 -34.29
CA VAL A 95 -17.25 -5.05 -34.57
C VAL A 95 -16.74 -3.80 -33.84
N LEU A 96 -16.34 -3.92 -32.56
CA LEU A 96 -15.89 -2.79 -31.74
C LEU A 96 -14.50 -2.25 -32.14
N THR A 97 -13.68 -3.04 -32.85
CA THR A 97 -12.33 -2.65 -33.29
C THR A 97 -12.26 -2.16 -34.73
N VAL A 98 -13.36 -2.30 -35.49
CA VAL A 98 -13.45 -1.78 -36.86
C VAL A 98 -13.43 -0.24 -36.86
N PRO A 99 -12.75 0.40 -37.84
CA PRO A 99 -12.79 1.86 -38.00
C PRO A 99 -14.22 2.38 -38.19
N PHE A 100 -14.56 3.47 -37.50
CA PHE A 100 -15.88 4.08 -37.61
C PHE A 100 -16.16 4.59 -39.04
N SER A 101 -17.40 4.43 -39.47
CA SER A 101 -17.89 4.89 -40.76
C SER A 101 -18.45 6.31 -40.67
N MET A 102 -18.49 7.00 -41.81
CA MET A 102 -19.12 8.33 -41.91
C MET A 102 -20.62 8.30 -41.56
N ALA A 103 -21.30 7.18 -41.80
CA ALA A 103 -22.71 7.01 -41.46
C ALA A 103 -22.92 6.92 -39.94
N GLU A 104 -22.08 6.16 -39.23
CA GLU A 104 -22.09 6.08 -37.76
C GLU A 104 -21.77 7.43 -37.14
N PHE A 105 -20.79 8.15 -37.68
CA PHE A 105 -20.44 9.50 -37.22
C PHE A 105 -21.63 10.47 -37.33
N ARG A 106 -22.32 10.47 -38.48
CA ARG A 106 -23.52 11.30 -38.69
C ARG A 106 -24.66 10.90 -37.75
N ASN A 107 -24.89 9.59 -37.58
CA ASN A 107 -25.93 9.09 -36.69
C ASN A 107 -25.62 9.43 -35.23
N ALA A 108 -24.37 9.35 -34.79
CA ALA A 108 -23.96 9.74 -33.44
C ALA A 108 -24.19 11.24 -33.20
N ILE A 109 -23.80 12.10 -34.15
CA ILE A 109 -24.07 13.55 -34.06
C ILE A 109 -25.56 13.85 -33.96
N LEU A 110 -26.40 13.16 -34.73
CA LEU A 110 -27.85 13.35 -34.72
C LEU A 110 -28.53 12.72 -33.50
N SER A 111 -27.96 11.65 -32.96
CA SER A 111 -28.45 10.93 -31.77
C SER A 111 -28.07 11.63 -30.47
N MET A 112 -27.01 12.43 -30.48
CA MET A 112 -26.70 13.38 -29.43
C MET A 112 -27.65 14.57 -29.56
N GLU A 113 -28.95 14.37 -29.33
CA GLU A 113 -29.83 15.49 -29.01
C GLU A 113 -29.18 16.24 -27.87
N ALA A 114 -28.96 17.55 -28.04
CA ALA A 114 -28.48 18.38 -26.96
C ALA A 114 -29.40 18.15 -25.76
N ASP A 115 -28.85 17.65 -24.64
CA ASP A 115 -29.51 17.73 -23.35
C ASP A 115 -29.97 19.19 -23.24
N LYS A 116 -31.28 19.37 -23.41
CA LYS A 116 -31.89 20.69 -23.51
C LYS A 116 -31.60 21.39 -22.20
N CYS A 117 -30.91 22.52 -22.29
CA CYS A 117 -30.82 23.49 -21.20
C CYS A 117 -32.21 23.92 -20.73
#